data_AF-A0AAV8WBW7-F1
#
_entry.id   AF-A0AAV8WBW7-F1
#
_cell.length_a   1.000
_cell.length_b   1.000
_cell.length_c   1.000
_cell.angle_alpha   90.00
_cell.angle_beta   90.00
_cell.angle_gamma   90.00
#
_symmetry.space_group_name_H-M   'P 1'
#
loop_
_entity.id
_entity.type
_entity.pdbx_description
1 polymer ?
#
loop_
_entity_poly.entity_id
_entity_poly.type
_entity_poly.pdbx_seq_one_letter_code
_entity_poly.pdbx_strand_id
1 'polypeptide(L)'
;MKSFVVFACVILGAWAANILVVEEQKLHHLHDQCQADPATHADHELLHHLSENIDNPQVGAHMLCESKAVGLQSENGELDLDTIKSKVALSVNDDKEVDRLVKECAIKKNSAEKTAIHLFMCLDKNGAASQLDLEEKELHEIHDRCQSDPATYVDHELLHHLADNIDNPQVGAHMLCESKAVGLQKPNGELDLKVIRHKISLSVSDKDKVDRLVRECAVKKDIPEKTAVNLFMCLDKDGVTYFHEF
;
A
#
# COMPACT_ATOMS: atom_id res chain seq x y z
N MET A 1 -39.06 35.96 1.23
CA MET A 1 -38.64 35.26 2.46
C MET A 1 -37.53 34.28 2.10
N LYS A 2 -36.32 34.58 2.61
CA LYS A 2 -35.10 33.77 2.79
C LYS A 2 -34.92 32.46 2.00
N SER A 3 -33.90 32.49 1.13
CA SER A 3 -33.16 31.35 0.57
C SER A 3 -32.32 30.61 1.62
N PHE A 4 -31.78 29.46 1.18
CA PHE A 4 -30.67 28.63 1.70
C PHE A 4 -31.04 27.33 2.45
N VAL A 5 -31.18 26.26 1.67
CA VAL A 5 -30.75 24.91 2.06
C VAL A 5 -29.55 24.58 1.18
N VAL A 6 -28.34 24.84 1.70
CA VAL A 6 -27.08 24.37 1.15
C VAL A 6 -26.31 23.83 2.35
N PHE A 7 -26.40 22.52 2.61
CA PHE A 7 -25.44 21.77 3.42
C PHE A 7 -25.81 20.27 3.34
N ALA A 8 -25.46 19.63 2.23
CA ALA A 8 -25.53 18.18 2.09
C ALA A 8 -24.64 17.68 0.93
N CYS A 9 -23.34 17.99 0.91
CA CYS A 9 -22.42 17.44 -0.11
C CYS A 9 -20.95 17.27 0.34
N VAL A 10 -20.63 17.18 1.64
CA VAL A 10 -19.21 17.08 2.09
C VAL A 10 -18.85 15.72 2.72
N ILE A 11 -19.74 14.72 2.72
CA ILE A 11 -19.44 13.41 3.35
C ILE A 11 -18.91 12.36 2.34
N LEU A 12 -19.00 12.57 1.03
CA LEU A 12 -18.63 11.54 0.04
C LEU A 12 -17.11 11.37 -0.15
N GLY A 13 -16.29 12.36 0.19
CA GLY A 13 -14.83 12.29 -0.03
C GLY A 13 -14.10 11.27 0.86
N ALA A 14 -14.62 10.98 2.06
CA ALA A 14 -13.95 10.06 2.99
C ALA A 14 -14.16 8.58 2.65
N TRP A 15 -15.14 8.23 1.82
CA TRP A 15 -15.45 6.82 1.51
C TRP A 15 -14.58 6.25 0.40
N ALA A 16 -14.25 7.06 -0.62
CA ALA A 16 -13.44 6.62 -1.75
C ALA A 16 -11.99 6.28 -1.33
N ALA A 17 -11.37 7.13 -0.50
CA ALA A 17 -10.02 6.89 0.01
C ALA A 17 -9.92 5.57 0.80
N ASN A 18 -10.94 5.21 1.58
CA ASN A 18 -10.95 3.96 2.34
C ASN A 18 -11.01 2.70 1.46
N ILE A 19 -11.65 2.77 0.29
CA ILE A 19 -11.78 1.61 -0.61
C ILE A 19 -10.46 1.36 -1.34
N LEU A 20 -9.78 2.43 -1.76
CA LEU A 20 -8.53 2.33 -2.49
C LEU A 20 -7.44 1.63 -1.66
N VAL A 21 -7.27 2.03 -0.40
CA VAL A 21 -6.25 1.41 0.47
C VAL A 21 -6.55 -0.07 0.76
N VAL A 22 -7.83 -0.43 0.93
CA VAL A 22 -8.21 -1.85 1.11
C VAL A 22 -7.83 -2.69 -0.11
N GLU A 23 -7.90 -2.10 -1.30
CA GLU A 23 -7.55 -2.78 -2.56
C GLU A 23 -6.04 -2.87 -2.77
N GLU A 24 -5.28 -1.85 -2.37
CA GLU A 24 -3.82 -1.86 -2.34
C GLU A 24 -3.28 -3.02 -1.51
N GLN A 25 -3.82 -3.20 -0.31
CA GLN A 25 -3.31 -4.24 0.58
C GLN A 25 -3.78 -5.62 0.20
N LYS A 26 -4.97 -5.70 -0.40
CA LYS A 26 -5.37 -6.92 -1.07
C LYS A 26 -4.36 -7.25 -2.17
N LEU A 27 -3.91 -6.27 -2.95
CA LEU A 27 -2.89 -6.48 -3.97
C LEU A 27 -1.55 -6.93 -3.35
N HIS A 28 -1.06 -6.31 -2.28
CA HIS A 28 0.15 -6.76 -1.58
C HIS A 28 0.03 -8.21 -1.07
N HIS A 29 -1.10 -8.55 -0.46
CA HIS A 29 -1.30 -9.93 -0.01
C HIS A 29 -1.33 -10.93 -1.18
N LEU A 30 -1.89 -10.53 -2.32
CA LEU A 30 -1.88 -11.36 -3.53
C LEU A 30 -0.47 -11.45 -4.14
N HIS A 31 0.29 -10.36 -4.11
CA HIS A 31 1.71 -10.33 -4.48
C HIS A 31 2.50 -11.35 -3.66
N ASP A 32 2.39 -11.30 -2.33
CA ASP A 32 3.05 -12.24 -1.41
C ASP A 32 2.68 -13.70 -1.70
N GLN A 33 1.40 -13.96 -1.95
CA GLN A 33 0.94 -15.31 -2.33
C GLN A 33 1.59 -15.78 -3.65
N CYS A 34 1.66 -14.89 -4.65
CA CYS A 34 2.31 -15.18 -5.92
C CYS A 34 3.84 -15.32 -5.78
N GLN A 35 4.48 -14.59 -4.85
CA GLN A 35 5.90 -14.75 -4.54
C GLN A 35 6.21 -16.05 -3.82
N ALA A 36 5.30 -16.55 -2.98
CA ALA A 36 5.49 -17.76 -2.19
C ALA A 36 5.39 -19.06 -3.01
N ASP A 37 4.70 -19.05 -4.16
CA ASP A 37 4.64 -20.20 -5.07
C ASP A 37 5.85 -20.18 -6.02
N PRO A 38 6.71 -21.21 -6.01
CA PRO A 38 7.87 -21.28 -6.91
C PRO A 38 7.54 -21.20 -8.41
N ALA A 39 6.30 -21.53 -8.82
CA ALA A 39 5.87 -21.42 -10.21
C ALA A 39 5.56 -19.98 -10.64
N THR A 40 5.27 -19.08 -9.70
CA THR A 40 4.90 -17.68 -9.95
C THR A 40 5.84 -16.68 -9.28
N HIS A 41 6.84 -17.16 -8.55
CA HIS A 41 7.92 -16.35 -7.98
C HIS A 41 8.64 -15.54 -9.07
N ALA A 42 8.88 -14.26 -8.79
CA ALA A 42 9.67 -13.39 -9.64
C ALA A 42 10.64 -12.57 -8.79
N ASP A 43 11.89 -12.50 -9.25
CA ASP A 43 12.89 -11.65 -8.63
C ASP A 43 12.42 -10.18 -8.63
N HIS A 44 12.53 -9.50 -7.49
CA HIS A 44 11.99 -8.16 -7.28
C HIS A 44 12.63 -7.14 -8.23
N GLU A 45 13.91 -7.28 -8.57
CA GLU A 45 14.59 -6.37 -9.52
C GLU A 45 13.97 -6.48 -10.92
N LEU A 46 13.50 -7.67 -11.30
CA LEU A 46 12.81 -7.85 -12.59
C LEU A 46 11.47 -7.11 -12.62
N LEU A 47 10.75 -7.08 -11.50
CA LEU A 47 9.47 -6.40 -11.36
C LEU A 47 9.64 -4.87 -11.27
N HIS A 48 10.64 -4.38 -10.51
CA HIS A 48 10.99 -2.96 -10.50
C HIS A 48 11.34 -2.41 -11.88
N HIS A 49 11.95 -3.26 -12.73
CA HIS A 49 12.24 -2.95 -14.12
C HIS A 49 11.29 -3.65 -15.09
N LEU A 50 9.99 -3.71 -14.77
CA LEU A 50 8.96 -4.43 -15.55
C LEU A 50 9.04 -4.14 -17.04
N SER A 51 9.20 -2.86 -17.42
CA SER A 51 9.22 -2.44 -18.83
C SER A 51 10.40 -3.01 -19.64
N GLU A 52 11.50 -3.34 -18.97
CA GLU A 52 12.70 -3.95 -19.56
C GLU A 52 12.62 -5.48 -19.56
N ASN A 53 11.79 -6.04 -18.67
CA ASN A 53 11.69 -7.48 -18.41
C ASN A 53 10.38 -8.11 -18.91
N ILE A 54 9.67 -7.46 -19.84
CA ILE A 54 8.36 -7.94 -20.33
C ILE A 54 8.41 -9.35 -20.94
N ASP A 55 9.56 -9.78 -21.46
CA ASP A 55 9.78 -11.10 -22.06
C ASP A 55 10.34 -12.13 -21.06
N ASN A 56 10.61 -11.74 -19.81
CA ASN A 56 11.08 -12.65 -18.80
C ASN A 56 9.95 -13.59 -18.34
N PRO A 57 10.15 -14.92 -18.36
CA PRO A 57 9.11 -15.87 -18.00
C PRO A 57 8.66 -15.78 -16.54
N GLN A 58 9.53 -15.40 -15.59
CA GLN A 58 9.14 -15.20 -14.19
C GLN A 58 8.17 -14.03 -14.06
N VAL A 59 8.50 -12.90 -14.69
CA VAL A 59 7.63 -11.70 -14.74
C VAL A 59 6.28 -12.05 -15.35
N GLY A 60 6.26 -12.77 -16.48
CA GLY A 60 5.02 -13.22 -17.11
C GLY A 60 4.13 -14.07 -16.19
N ALA A 61 4.73 -15.07 -15.52
CA ALA A 61 4.01 -15.94 -14.61
C ALA A 61 3.47 -15.19 -13.38
N HIS A 62 4.29 -14.29 -12.81
CA HIS A 62 3.93 -13.47 -11.66
C HIS A 62 2.77 -12.51 -11.96
N MET A 63 2.89 -11.71 -13.02
CA MET A 63 1.84 -10.76 -13.42
C MET A 63 0.52 -11.47 -13.77
N LEU A 64 0.60 -12.67 -14.38
CA LEU A 64 -0.58 -13.51 -14.63
C LEU A 64 -1.23 -13.98 -13.32
N CYS A 65 -0.43 -14.41 -12.34
CA CYS A 65 -0.90 -14.83 -11.03
C CYS A 65 -1.70 -13.72 -10.34
N GLU A 66 -1.12 -12.51 -10.22
CA GLU A 66 -1.79 -11.37 -9.59
C GLU A 66 -3.05 -10.95 -10.36
N SER A 67 -2.96 -10.82 -11.69
CA SER A 67 -4.08 -10.43 -12.54
C SER A 67 -5.29 -11.37 -12.36
N LYS A 68 -5.04 -12.67 -12.28
CA LYS A 68 -6.08 -13.67 -12.00
C LYS A 68 -6.62 -13.57 -10.59
N ALA A 69 -5.75 -13.41 -9.60
CA ALA A 69 -6.17 -13.38 -8.20
C ALA A 69 -7.00 -12.14 -7.85
N VAL A 70 -6.73 -11.01 -8.51
CA VAL A 70 -7.57 -9.80 -8.47
C VAL A 70 -8.89 -10.00 -9.23
N GLY A 71 -8.92 -10.92 -10.21
CA GLY A 71 -10.07 -11.21 -11.06
C GLY A 71 -10.13 -10.39 -12.34
N LEU A 72 -9.02 -9.78 -12.77
CA LEU A 72 -8.96 -8.96 -13.99
C LEU A 72 -9.00 -9.80 -15.25
N GLN A 73 -8.50 -11.04 -15.18
CA GLN A 73 -8.49 -11.96 -16.31
C GLN A 73 -8.53 -13.42 -15.84
N SER A 74 -8.88 -14.31 -16.77
CA SER A 74 -8.84 -15.76 -16.55
C SER A 74 -7.54 -16.41 -17.05
N GLU A 75 -7.39 -17.73 -16.83
CA GLU A 75 -6.20 -18.51 -17.20
C GLU A 75 -5.79 -18.37 -18.68
N ASN A 76 -6.75 -18.24 -19.58
CA ASN A 76 -6.52 -18.15 -21.02
C ASN A 76 -6.39 -16.70 -21.52
N GLY A 77 -6.29 -15.74 -20.60
CA GLY A 77 -6.16 -14.31 -20.88
C GLY A 77 -7.45 -13.64 -21.35
N GLU A 78 -8.63 -14.24 -21.16
CA GLU A 78 -9.88 -13.47 -21.32
C GLU A 78 -10.01 -12.46 -20.18
N LEU A 79 -10.21 -11.19 -20.54
CA LEU A 79 -10.30 -10.06 -19.62
C LEU A 79 -11.73 -9.89 -19.10
N ASP A 80 -11.87 -9.64 -17.81
CA ASP A 80 -13.15 -9.24 -17.20
C ASP A 80 -13.26 -7.71 -17.21
N LEU A 81 -13.89 -7.18 -18.25
CA LEU A 81 -14.01 -5.74 -18.46
C LEU A 81 -14.80 -5.03 -17.36
N ASP A 82 -15.78 -5.69 -16.74
CA ASP A 82 -16.58 -5.10 -15.67
C ASP A 82 -15.73 -4.97 -14.40
N THR A 83 -14.98 -6.01 -14.06
CA THR A 83 -14.02 -5.97 -12.94
C THR A 83 -12.93 -4.93 -13.19
N ILE A 84 -12.31 -4.91 -14.38
CA ILE A 84 -11.28 -3.91 -14.73
C ILE A 84 -11.84 -2.50 -14.62
N LYS A 85 -13.02 -2.25 -15.18
CA LYS A 85 -13.70 -0.94 -15.09
C LYS A 85 -13.94 -0.53 -13.65
N SER A 86 -14.44 -1.46 -12.82
CA SER A 86 -14.66 -1.21 -11.40
C SER A 86 -13.37 -0.86 -10.65
N LYS A 87 -12.24 -1.51 -10.98
CA LYS A 87 -10.94 -1.24 -10.35
C LYS A 87 -10.35 0.09 -10.78
N VAL A 88 -10.37 0.40 -12.08
CA VAL A 88 -9.90 1.68 -12.60
C VAL A 88 -10.69 2.85 -12.02
N ALA A 89 -12.00 2.69 -11.82
CA ALA A 89 -12.87 3.70 -11.20
C ALA A 89 -12.55 3.99 -9.72
N LEU A 90 -11.76 3.14 -9.05
CA LEU A 90 -11.25 3.44 -7.71
C LEU A 90 -10.20 4.55 -7.73
N SER A 91 -9.45 4.62 -8.83
CA SER A 91 -8.33 5.55 -9.02
C SER A 91 -8.67 6.72 -9.95
N VAL A 92 -9.79 6.66 -10.67
CA VAL A 92 -10.14 7.63 -11.72
C VAL A 92 -11.60 8.06 -11.54
N ASN A 93 -11.80 9.32 -11.14
CA ASN A 93 -13.11 9.86 -10.79
C ASN A 93 -13.99 10.23 -12.01
N ASP A 94 -13.41 10.36 -13.21
CA ASP A 94 -14.17 10.68 -14.43
C ASP A 94 -14.54 9.39 -15.17
N ASP A 95 -15.82 9.02 -15.17
CA ASP A 95 -16.35 7.84 -15.85
C ASP A 95 -15.94 7.76 -17.33
N LYS A 96 -15.83 8.90 -18.04
CA LYS A 96 -15.40 8.91 -19.44
C LYS A 96 -13.94 8.53 -19.58
N GLU A 97 -13.12 8.94 -18.62
CA GLU A 97 -11.72 8.58 -18.57
C GLU A 97 -11.55 7.11 -18.19
N VAL A 98 -12.36 6.59 -17.25
CA VAL A 98 -12.42 5.15 -16.96
C VAL A 98 -12.74 4.36 -18.24
N ASP A 99 -13.79 4.74 -18.96
CA ASP A 99 -14.18 4.08 -20.21
C ASP A 99 -13.09 4.15 -21.28
N ARG A 100 -12.39 5.29 -21.40
CA ARG A 100 -11.24 5.44 -22.29
C ARG A 100 -10.13 4.46 -21.92
N LEU A 101 -9.73 4.42 -20.65
CA LEU A 101 -8.66 3.58 -20.14
C LEU A 101 -8.96 2.09 -20.30
N VAL A 102 -10.18 1.65 -19.95
CA VAL A 102 -10.60 0.26 -20.14
C VAL A 102 -10.51 -0.11 -21.62
N LYS A 103 -11.04 0.74 -22.52
CA LYS A 103 -11.00 0.48 -23.96
C LYS A 103 -9.56 0.42 -24.52
N GLU A 104 -8.67 1.25 -24.00
CA GLU A 104 -7.29 1.38 -24.49
C GLU A 104 -6.36 0.30 -23.92
N CYS A 105 -6.54 -0.07 -22.66
CA CYS A 105 -5.61 -0.93 -21.93
C CYS A 105 -6.09 -2.38 -21.79
N ALA A 106 -7.40 -2.64 -21.75
CA ALA A 106 -7.95 -3.98 -21.65
C ALA A 106 -7.95 -4.71 -23.01
N ILE A 107 -6.75 -4.92 -23.56
CA ILE A 107 -6.53 -5.58 -24.85
C ILE A 107 -5.86 -6.94 -24.65
N LYS A 108 -6.58 -8.02 -24.97
CA LYS A 108 -6.04 -9.37 -25.00
C LYS A 108 -4.83 -9.46 -25.96
N LYS A 109 -3.74 -10.08 -25.50
CA LYS A 109 -2.53 -10.35 -26.27
C LYS A 109 -2.44 -11.82 -26.67
N ASN A 110 -1.30 -12.20 -27.25
CA ASN A 110 -1.02 -13.53 -27.77
C ASN A 110 -0.85 -14.60 -26.68
N SER A 111 -0.66 -14.22 -25.41
CA SER A 111 -0.69 -15.12 -24.25
C SER A 111 -1.36 -14.45 -23.05
N ALA A 112 -1.71 -15.24 -22.03
CA ALA A 112 -2.33 -14.72 -20.81
C ALA A 112 -1.35 -13.84 -20.02
N GLU A 113 -0.08 -14.24 -19.93
CA GLU A 113 1.02 -13.48 -19.33
C GLU A 113 1.21 -12.13 -20.02
N LYS A 114 1.28 -12.12 -21.36
CA LYS A 114 1.39 -10.89 -22.14
C LYS A 114 0.17 -9.99 -22.01
N THR A 115 -1.01 -10.58 -21.80
CA THR A 115 -2.23 -9.83 -21.55
C THR A 115 -2.16 -9.13 -20.20
N ALA A 116 -1.74 -9.83 -19.15
CA ALA A 116 -1.56 -9.24 -17.82
C ALA A 116 -0.53 -8.12 -17.84
N ILE A 117 0.68 -8.37 -18.35
CA ILE A 117 1.75 -7.35 -18.44
C ILE A 117 1.25 -6.11 -19.20
N HIS A 118 0.57 -6.31 -20.34
CA HIS A 118 0.08 -5.18 -21.12
C HIS A 118 -0.95 -4.35 -20.37
N LEU A 119 -1.90 -4.99 -19.70
CA LEU A 119 -2.94 -4.31 -18.94
C LEU A 119 -2.32 -3.41 -17.86
N PHE A 120 -1.45 -3.97 -17.02
CA PHE A 120 -0.78 -3.23 -15.95
C PHE A 120 0.08 -2.08 -16.48
N MET A 121 0.97 -2.34 -17.45
CA MET A 121 1.83 -1.29 -18.01
C MET A 121 1.05 -0.17 -18.71
N CYS A 122 -0.06 -0.50 -19.37
CA CYS A 122 -0.88 0.51 -20.02
C CYS A 122 -1.59 1.41 -19.01
N LEU A 123 -2.15 0.82 -17.94
CA LEU A 123 -2.80 1.56 -16.87
C LEU A 123 -1.80 2.43 -16.10
N ASP A 124 -0.62 1.90 -15.78
CA ASP A 124 0.48 2.63 -15.17
C ASP A 124 0.93 3.83 -16.00
N LYS A 125 1.23 3.61 -17.29
CA LYS A 125 1.61 4.68 -18.23
C LYS A 125 0.55 5.80 -18.34
N ASN A 126 -0.72 5.49 -18.07
CA ASN A 126 -1.82 6.45 -18.10
C ASN A 126 -2.15 7.03 -16.71
N GLY A 127 -1.37 6.73 -15.66
CA GLY A 127 -1.59 7.23 -14.29
C GLY A 127 -2.82 6.64 -13.60
N ALA A 128 -3.33 5.50 -14.08
CA ALA A 128 -4.48 4.82 -13.49
C ALA A 128 -4.07 3.80 -12.42
N ALA A 129 -2.86 3.26 -12.50
CA ALA A 129 -2.27 2.42 -11.44
C ALA A 129 -1.77 3.28 -10.26
N SER A 130 -1.32 4.51 -10.55
CA SER A 130 -0.54 5.35 -9.64
C SER A 130 -1.29 6.02 -8.49
N GLN A 131 -2.55 5.64 -8.21
CA GLN A 131 -3.23 6.10 -6.99
C GLN A 131 -3.00 5.16 -5.81
N LEU A 132 -2.71 3.89 -6.06
CA LEU A 132 -2.24 2.95 -5.04
C LEU A 132 -0.87 3.44 -4.51
N ASP A 133 -0.03 3.96 -5.40
CA ASP A 133 1.27 4.56 -5.04
C ASP A 133 1.18 5.85 -4.21
N LEU A 134 0.00 6.46 -3.99
CA LEU A 134 -0.05 7.76 -3.31
C LEU A 134 0.29 7.67 -1.82
N GLU A 135 -0.14 6.60 -1.17
CA GLU A 135 0.12 6.40 0.26
C GLU A 135 1.55 5.91 0.48
N GLU A 136 2.02 4.97 -0.34
CA GLU A 136 3.43 4.55 -0.39
C GLU A 136 4.36 5.73 -0.69
N LYS A 137 4.00 6.58 -1.66
CA LYS A 137 4.77 7.80 -1.97
C LYS A 137 4.74 8.80 -0.83
N GLU A 138 3.61 9.01 -0.17
CA GLU A 138 3.53 9.88 1.01
C GLU A 138 4.45 9.34 2.12
N LEU A 139 4.44 8.03 2.34
CA LEU A 139 5.32 7.33 3.28
C LEU A 139 6.80 7.51 2.90
N HIS A 140 7.16 7.36 1.62
CA HIS A 140 8.53 7.56 1.14
C HIS A 140 8.99 9.02 1.30
N GLU A 141 8.13 10.00 0.98
CA GLU A 141 8.41 11.42 1.20
C GLU A 141 8.54 11.77 2.69
N ILE A 142 7.82 11.06 3.57
CA ILE A 142 7.97 11.15 5.02
C ILE A 142 9.34 10.61 5.43
N HIS A 143 9.70 9.41 4.98
CA HIS A 143 10.99 8.77 5.24
C HIS A 143 12.15 9.66 4.80
N ASP A 144 12.17 10.08 3.54
CA ASP A 144 13.19 10.95 2.96
C ASP A 144 13.36 12.26 3.75
N ARG A 145 12.25 12.85 4.20
CA ARG A 145 12.28 14.06 5.02
C ARG A 145 12.88 13.79 6.39
N CYS A 146 12.51 12.69 7.05
CA CYS A 146 13.10 12.28 8.33
C CYS A 146 14.59 11.92 8.16
N GLN A 147 14.98 11.34 7.04
CA GLN A 147 16.36 10.98 6.72
C GLN A 147 17.21 12.20 6.38
N SER A 148 16.61 13.25 5.80
CA SER A 148 17.31 14.47 5.43
C SER A 148 17.60 15.41 6.62
N ASP A 149 16.88 15.28 7.73
CA ASP A 149 17.14 16.06 8.94
C ASP A 149 18.19 15.35 9.83
N PRO A 150 19.35 15.97 10.10
CA PRO A 150 20.38 15.38 10.97
C PRO A 150 19.89 14.96 12.36
N ALA A 151 18.80 15.54 12.87
CA ALA A 151 18.22 15.16 14.16
C ALA A 151 17.45 13.84 14.11
N THR A 152 17.02 13.40 12.93
CA THR A 152 16.19 12.20 12.72
C THR A 152 16.80 11.22 11.71
N TYR A 153 17.97 11.53 11.16
CA TYR A 153 18.75 10.60 10.32
C TYR A 153 19.08 9.30 11.07
N VAL A 154 18.91 8.17 10.38
CA VAL A 154 19.28 6.84 10.86
C VAL A 154 20.01 6.07 9.77
N ASP A 155 21.03 5.31 10.13
CA ASP A 155 21.64 4.37 9.18
C ASP A 155 20.62 3.25 8.85
N HIS A 156 20.37 3.01 7.56
CA HIS A 156 19.38 2.02 7.10
C HIS A 156 19.66 0.61 7.63
N GLU A 157 20.92 0.24 7.85
CA GLU A 157 21.28 -1.06 8.44
C GLU A 157 20.72 -1.23 9.87
N LEU A 158 20.53 -0.13 10.61
CA LEU A 158 19.92 -0.19 11.94
C LEU A 158 18.43 -0.51 11.86
N LEU A 159 17.74 -0.06 10.81
CA LEU A 159 16.32 -0.36 10.56
C LEU A 159 16.12 -1.78 10.05
N HIS A 160 16.98 -2.27 9.15
CA HIS A 160 16.95 -3.67 8.71
C HIS A 160 17.13 -4.66 9.88
N HIS A 161 17.84 -4.24 10.92
CA HIS A 161 18.00 -4.98 12.16
C HIS A 161 17.27 -4.32 13.34
N LEU A 162 16.04 -3.83 13.12
CA LEU A 162 15.28 -3.07 14.12
C LEU A 162 15.20 -3.76 15.48
N ALA A 163 14.95 -5.07 15.50
CA ALA A 163 14.85 -5.85 16.74
C ALA A 163 16.14 -5.82 17.59
N ASP A 164 17.30 -5.72 16.95
CA ASP A 164 18.60 -5.63 17.63
C ASP A 164 18.95 -4.19 18.02
N ASN A 165 18.25 -3.20 17.46
CA ASN A 165 18.55 -1.78 17.58
C ASN A 165 17.44 -0.97 18.30
N ILE A 166 16.56 -1.63 19.07
CA ILE A 166 15.40 -0.97 19.71
C ILE A 166 15.77 0.14 20.71
N ASP A 167 16.96 0.08 21.29
CA ASP A 167 17.47 1.09 22.23
C ASP A 167 18.45 2.07 21.54
N ASN A 168 18.65 1.97 20.22
CA ASN A 168 19.47 2.89 19.48
C ASN A 168 18.78 4.27 19.38
N PRO A 169 19.43 5.37 19.79
CA PRO A 169 18.82 6.69 19.79
C PRO A 169 18.47 7.21 18.38
N GLN A 170 19.23 6.84 17.34
CA GLN A 170 18.92 7.22 15.96
C GLN A 170 17.65 6.54 15.48
N VAL A 171 17.51 5.23 15.75
CA VAL A 171 16.29 4.48 15.46
C VAL A 171 15.10 5.11 16.20
N GLY A 172 15.23 5.37 17.50
CA GLY A 172 14.17 6.00 18.28
C GLY A 172 13.73 7.37 17.72
N ALA A 173 14.68 8.21 17.33
CA ALA A 173 14.39 9.54 16.76
C ALA A 173 13.73 9.45 15.38
N HIS A 174 14.21 8.54 14.52
CA HIS A 174 13.66 8.34 13.18
C HIS A 174 12.24 7.78 13.22
N MET A 175 12.01 6.69 13.96
CA MET A 175 10.69 6.08 14.09
C MET A 175 9.66 7.07 14.71
N LEU A 176 10.09 7.92 15.65
CA LEU A 176 9.24 8.98 16.19
C LEU A 176 8.90 10.05 15.15
N CYS A 177 9.86 10.42 14.28
CA CYS A 177 9.64 11.37 13.19
C CYS A 177 8.54 10.86 12.26
N GLU A 178 8.68 9.62 11.77
CA GLU A 178 7.71 9.00 10.87
C GLU A 178 6.36 8.83 11.56
N SER A 179 6.33 8.27 12.77
CA SER A 179 5.09 8.04 13.54
C SER A 179 4.26 9.32 13.73
N LYS A 180 4.93 10.46 13.96
CA LYS A 180 4.28 11.76 14.06
C LYS A 180 3.77 12.26 12.72
N ALA A 181 4.55 12.07 11.66
CA ALA A 181 4.19 12.53 10.32
C ALA A 181 2.96 11.81 9.78
N VAL A 182 2.85 10.49 10.01
CA VAL A 182 1.66 9.70 9.66
C VAL A 182 0.51 9.83 10.66
N GLY A 183 0.67 10.64 11.71
CA GLY A 183 -0.39 10.96 12.68
C GLY A 183 -0.70 9.85 13.69
N LEU A 184 0.13 8.81 13.81
CA LEU A 184 -0.07 7.73 14.79
C LEU A 184 0.22 8.20 16.22
N GLN A 185 1.12 9.17 16.36
CA GLN A 185 1.66 9.58 17.65
C GLN A 185 1.88 11.09 17.73
N LYS A 186 1.62 11.66 18.91
CA LYS A 186 1.92 13.07 19.23
C LYS A 186 3.36 13.23 19.73
N PRO A 187 3.93 14.46 19.72
CA PRO A 187 5.29 14.72 20.24
C PRO A 187 5.54 14.24 21.68
N ASN A 188 4.49 14.17 22.53
CA ASN A 188 4.59 13.74 23.91
C ASN A 188 4.41 12.21 24.11
N GLY A 189 4.38 11.46 23.02
CA GLY A 189 4.23 10.02 22.99
C GLY A 189 2.81 9.50 23.17
N GLU A 190 1.79 10.37 23.20
CA GLU A 190 0.40 9.90 23.12
C GLU A 190 0.09 9.32 21.75
N LEU A 191 -0.59 8.17 21.74
CA LEU A 191 -0.99 7.46 20.53
C LEU A 191 -2.42 7.85 20.12
N ASP A 192 -2.63 8.05 18.82
CA ASP A 192 -3.97 8.20 18.25
C ASP A 192 -4.54 6.82 17.89
N LEU A 193 -5.25 6.22 18.84
CA LEU A 193 -5.83 4.88 18.68
C LEU A 193 -6.82 4.79 17.52
N LYS A 194 -7.45 5.90 17.13
CA LYS A 194 -8.40 5.91 16.01
C LYS A 194 -7.64 5.82 14.68
N VAL A 195 -6.57 6.61 14.53
CA VAL A 195 -5.70 6.57 13.35
C VAL A 195 -4.98 5.22 13.27
N ILE A 196 -4.40 4.73 14.37
CA ILE A 196 -3.71 3.42 14.40
C ILE A 196 -4.65 2.28 14.02
N ARG A 197 -5.84 2.23 14.61
CA ARG A 197 -6.85 1.22 14.27
C ARG A 197 -7.24 1.27 12.79
N HIS A 198 -7.43 2.48 12.26
CA HIS A 198 -7.71 2.67 10.86
C HIS A 198 -6.56 2.11 10.00
N LYS A 199 -5.32 2.56 10.22
CA LYS A 199 -4.13 2.12 9.48
C LYS A 199 -3.85 0.61 9.58
N ILE A 200 -4.19 -0.06 10.69
CA ILE A 200 -4.08 -1.53 10.77
C ILE A 200 -5.22 -2.23 10.00
N SER A 201 -6.44 -1.69 10.05
CA SER A 201 -7.59 -2.26 9.33
C SER A 201 -7.45 -2.15 7.82
N LEU A 202 -6.66 -1.18 7.39
CA LEU A 202 -5.99 -1.23 6.11
C LEU A 202 -4.88 -2.31 6.27
N SER A 203 -5.02 -3.56 5.85
CA SER A 203 -3.99 -4.64 5.73
C SER A 203 -4.38 -5.85 6.55
N VAL A 204 -5.12 -5.62 7.63
CA VAL A 204 -5.73 -6.67 8.44
C VAL A 204 -7.25 -6.63 8.28
N SER A 205 -7.79 -7.55 7.48
CA SER A 205 -9.24 -7.65 7.23
C SER A 205 -10.04 -8.24 8.41
N ASP A 206 -9.40 -9.07 9.23
CA ASP A 206 -10.00 -9.63 10.45
C ASP A 206 -10.11 -8.55 11.54
N LYS A 207 -11.34 -8.11 11.80
CA LYS A 207 -11.64 -7.08 12.79
C LYS A 207 -11.22 -7.47 14.21
N ASP A 208 -11.34 -8.74 14.58
CA ASP A 208 -10.92 -9.19 15.90
C ASP A 208 -9.39 -9.17 16.02
N LYS A 209 -8.68 -9.47 14.93
CA LYS A 209 -7.21 -9.28 14.84
C LYS A 209 -6.85 -7.79 14.94
N VAL A 210 -7.52 -6.89 14.22
CA VAL A 210 -7.29 -5.43 14.33
C VAL A 210 -7.44 -4.96 15.78
N ASP A 211 -8.55 -5.34 16.43
CA ASP A 211 -8.84 -4.95 17.81
C ASP A 211 -7.81 -5.48 18.80
N ARG A 212 -7.33 -6.70 18.58
CA ARG A 212 -6.23 -7.28 19.34
C ARG A 212 -4.95 -6.47 19.16
N LEU A 213 -4.55 -6.19 17.92
CA LEU A 213 -3.31 -5.46 17.61
C LEU A 213 -3.31 -4.04 18.17
N VAL A 214 -4.42 -3.30 18.04
CA VAL A 214 -4.54 -1.97 18.65
C VAL A 214 -4.34 -2.05 20.16
N ARG A 215 -4.94 -3.05 20.82
CA ARG A 215 -4.81 -3.20 22.27
C ARG A 215 -3.40 -3.61 22.71
N GLU A 216 -2.74 -4.48 21.95
CA GLU A 216 -1.45 -5.08 22.33
C GLU A 216 -0.25 -4.25 21.89
N CYS A 217 -0.33 -3.60 20.72
CA CYS A 217 0.79 -2.85 20.14
C CYS A 217 0.74 -1.35 20.41
N ALA A 218 -0.46 -0.74 20.51
CA ALA A 218 -0.60 0.70 20.75
C ALA A 218 -0.44 1.05 22.24
N VAL A 219 0.73 0.74 22.79
CA VAL A 219 1.06 0.92 24.21
C VAL A 219 2.10 2.04 24.37
N LYS A 220 1.68 3.14 25.02
CA LYS A 220 2.57 4.23 25.39
C LYS A 220 3.67 3.75 26.34
N LYS A 221 4.92 4.10 26.04
CA LYS A 221 6.11 3.85 26.85
C LYS A 221 6.52 5.10 27.63
N ASP A 222 7.64 4.98 28.33
CA ASP A 222 8.25 6.03 29.16
C ASP A 222 8.66 7.26 28.35
N ILE A 223 9.18 7.06 27.14
CA ILE A 223 9.53 8.15 26.21
C ILE A 223 8.85 8.00 24.84
N PRO A 224 8.63 9.11 24.10
CA PRO A 224 7.99 9.07 22.79
C PRO A 224 8.69 8.16 21.78
N GLU A 225 10.02 8.16 21.77
CA GLU A 225 10.86 7.35 20.87
C GLU A 225 10.60 5.85 21.09
N LYS A 226 10.63 5.39 22.34
CA LYS A 226 10.32 3.99 22.69
C LYS A 226 8.88 3.61 22.40
N THR A 227 7.96 4.57 22.47
CA THR A 227 6.57 4.34 22.11
C THR A 227 6.43 4.11 20.60
N ALA A 228 7.12 4.89 19.77
CA ALA A 228 7.15 4.68 18.32
C ALA A 228 7.74 3.30 17.99
N VAL A 229 8.96 3.02 18.46
CA VAL A 229 9.66 1.74 18.23
C VAL A 229 8.79 0.55 18.66
N ASN A 230 8.16 0.60 19.83
CA ASN A 230 7.28 -0.47 20.30
C ASN A 230 6.08 -0.70 19.38
N LEU A 231 5.46 0.38 18.88
CA LEU A 231 4.30 0.27 18.01
C LEU A 231 4.68 -0.46 16.71
N PHE A 232 5.68 0.03 15.99
CA PHE A 232 6.10 -0.57 14.71
C PHE A 232 6.60 -2.00 14.89
N MET A 233 7.48 -2.25 15.85
CA MET A 233 8.06 -3.58 16.05
C MET A 233 7.03 -4.62 16.51
N CYS A 234 6.00 -4.21 17.25
CA CYS A 234 4.90 -5.10 17.60
C CYS A 234 4.02 -5.44 16.40
N LEU A 235 3.72 -4.44 15.55
CA LEU A 235 2.93 -4.64 14.33
C LEU A 235 3.64 -5.52 13.32
N ASP A 236 4.94 -5.31 13.12
CA ASP A 236 5.81 -6.13 12.28
C ASP A 236 5.77 -7.61 12.67
N LYS A 237 5.97 -7.88 13.97
CA LYS A 237 5.97 -9.22 14.54
C LYS A 237 4.64 -9.97 14.31
N ASP A 238 3.53 -9.23 14.14
CA ASP A 238 2.21 -9.76 13.86
C ASP A 238 1.84 -9.77 12.36
N GLY A 239 2.81 -9.47 11.49
CA GLY A 239 2.71 -9.49 10.04
C GLY A 239 1.94 -8.30 9.47
N VAL A 240 2.07 -7.12 10.08
CA VAL A 240 1.51 -5.86 9.55
C VAL A 240 2.64 -5.06 8.92
N THR A 241 2.87 -5.27 7.63
CA THR A 241 4.02 -4.76 6.87
C THR A 241 3.86 -3.34 6.32
N TYR A 242 2.73 -2.68 6.61
CA TYR A 242 2.40 -1.33 6.13
C TYR A 242 3.47 -0.24 6.39
N PHE A 243 4.46 -0.51 7.22
CA PHE A 243 5.51 0.44 7.60
C PHE A 243 6.95 -0.06 7.34
N HIS A 244 7.14 -1.16 6.62
CA HIS A 244 8.43 -1.87 6.56
C HIS A 244 9.18 -1.78 5.22
N GLU A 245 8.62 -1.16 4.19
CA GLU A 245 9.21 -1.13 2.85
C GLU A 245 9.83 0.24 2.52
N PHE A 246 10.88 0.62 3.26
CA PHE A 246 11.77 1.74 2.91
C PHE A 246 13.21 1.25 2.71
#